data_AF-A0A1I3AJS1-F1
#
_entry.id   AF-A0A1I3AJS1-F1
#
_cell.length_a   1.000
_cell.length_b   1.000
_cell.length_c   1.000
_cell.angle_alpha   90.00
_cell.angle_beta   90.00
_cell.angle_gamma   90.00
#
_symmetry.space_group_name_H-M   'P 1'
#
loop_
_entity.id
_entity.type
_entity.pdbx_description
1 polymer ?
#
loop_
_entity_poly.entity_id
_entity_poly.type
_entity_poly.pdbx_seq_one_letter_code
_entity_poly.pdbx_strand_id
1 'polypeptide(L)'
;MRAIRVFFFVVLAVVLVLVAAANREFVTISLLPEALAPFAGGQWSLTMPAFVALFLAMVFGVLVGLVWEWLRESGLRAESGRRAQHLADLEREVGHLRQTHAAPRDEVLAILDDAARKPANPAALPAQGTTLPAPR
;
A
#
# COMPACT_ATOMS: atom_id res chain seq x y z
N MET A 1 -2.59 21.65 9.73
CA MET A 1 -3.43 20.44 9.68
C MET A 1 -4.07 20.05 11.02
N ARG A 2 -3.32 20.00 12.14
CA ARG A 2 -3.90 19.59 13.45
C ARG A 2 -4.94 20.56 14.00
N ALA A 3 -4.73 21.87 13.84
CA ALA A 3 -5.65 22.90 14.33
C ALA A 3 -7.06 22.81 13.70
N ILE A 4 -7.17 22.56 12.39
CA ILE A 4 -8.47 22.43 11.70
C ILE A 4 -9.23 21.22 12.21
N ARG A 5 -8.54 20.08 12.39
CA ARG A 5 -9.13 18.86 12.95
C ARG A 5 -9.61 19.09 14.38
N VAL A 6 -8.78 19.72 15.23
CA VAL A 6 -9.15 20.03 16.62
C VAL A 6 -10.32 21.01 16.66
N PHE A 7 -10.31 22.07 15.85
CA PHE A 7 -11.41 23.02 15.75
C PHE A 7 -12.73 22.33 15.39
N PHE A 8 -12.71 21.43 14.40
CA PHE A 8 -13.87 20.63 14.03
C PHE A 8 -14.40 19.80 15.20
N PHE A 9 -13.53 19.08 15.93
CA PHE A 9 -13.93 18.30 17.10
C PHE A 9 -14.46 19.17 18.25
N VAL A 10 -13.90 20.36 18.47
CA VAL A 10 -14.38 21.31 19.47
C VAL A 10 -15.78 21.79 19.12
N VAL A 11 -16.01 22.21 17.87
CA VAL A 11 -17.35 22.63 17.41
C VAL A 11 -18.35 21.49 17.54
N LEU A 12 -17.98 20.28 17.11
CA LEU A 12 -18.81 19.08 17.26
C LEU A 12 -19.13 18.81 18.74
N ALA A 13 -18.15 18.89 19.63
CA ALA A 13 -18.35 18.69 21.06
C ALA A 13 -19.32 19.73 21.65
N VAL A 14 -19.19 21.00 21.28
CA VAL A 14 -20.10 22.06 21.74
C VAL A 14 -21.54 21.77 21.28
N VAL A 15 -21.73 21.41 20.01
CA VAL A 15 -23.06 21.05 19.49
C VAL A 15 -23.64 19.85 20.24
N LEU A 16 -22.84 18.81 20.48
CA LEU A 16 -23.27 17.64 21.25
C LEU A 16 -23.66 18.00 22.68
N VAL A 17 -22.91 18.88 23.35
CA VAL A 17 -23.23 19.35 24.70
C VAL A 17 -24.54 20.14 24.71
N LEU A 18 -24.77 21.00 23.72
CA LEU A 18 -26.03 21.74 23.59
C LEU A 18 -27.22 20.80 23.39
N VAL A 19 -27.09 19.83 22.48
CA VAL A 19 -28.11 18.81 22.24
C VAL A 19 -28.35 17.99 23.50
N ALA A 20 -27.29 17.61 24.23
CA ALA A 20 -27.41 16.86 25.48
C ALA A 20 -28.09 17.67 26.58
N ALA A 21 -27.74 18.94 26.70
CA ALA A 21 -28.31 19.85 27.68
C ALA A 21 -29.79 20.15 27.39
N ALA A 22 -30.19 20.19 26.11
CA ALA A 22 -31.58 20.39 25.68
C ALA A 22 -32.41 19.10 25.80
N ASN A 23 -31.83 17.94 25.53
CA ASN A 23 -32.52 16.65 25.50
C ASN A 23 -32.11 15.79 26.71
N ARG A 24 -32.47 16.26 27.92
CA ARG A 24 -32.26 15.54 29.19
C ARG A 24 -33.41 14.60 29.54
N GLU A 25 -34.45 14.57 28.72
CA GLU A 25 -35.61 13.72 28.95
C GLU A 25 -35.21 12.24 28.92
N PHE A 26 -35.87 11.46 29.77
CA PHE A 26 -35.68 10.02 29.82
C PHE A 26 -36.43 9.37 28.66
N VAL A 27 -35.70 8.63 27.82
CA VAL A 27 -36.25 7.86 26.72
C VAL A 27 -36.12 6.39 27.06
N THR A 28 -37.22 5.66 26.91
CA THR A 28 -37.25 4.20 27.03
C THR A 28 -36.91 3.60 25.68
N ILE A 29 -35.81 2.84 25.63
CA ILE A 29 -35.44 2.07 24.45
C ILE A 29 -35.81 0.62 24.69
N SER A 30 -36.72 0.11 23.89
CA SER A 30 -37.08 -1.31 23.88
C SER A 30 -36.25 -2.04 22.83
N LEU A 31 -35.42 -2.99 23.28
CA LEU A 31 -34.62 -3.83 22.39
C LEU A 31 -35.45 -4.96 21.79
N LEU A 32 -36.56 -5.33 22.44
CA LEU A 32 -37.47 -6.35 21.96
C LEU A 32 -38.89 -5.81 21.75
N PRO A 33 -39.55 -6.21 20.64
CA PRO A 33 -40.98 -6.05 20.48
C PRO A 33 -41.75 -6.80 21.58
N GLU A 34 -42.85 -6.23 22.04
CA GLU A 34 -43.71 -6.82 23.09
C GLU A 34 -44.21 -8.23 22.69
N ALA A 35 -44.45 -8.45 21.40
CA ALA A 35 -44.85 -9.76 20.87
C ALA A 35 -43.78 -10.86 21.02
N LEU A 36 -42.50 -10.48 21.14
CA LEU A 36 -41.37 -11.40 21.28
C LEU A 36 -40.91 -11.54 22.75
N ALA A 37 -41.37 -10.67 23.64
CA ALA A 37 -41.02 -10.68 25.07
C ALA A 37 -41.29 -12.03 25.77
N PRO A 38 -42.39 -12.78 25.48
CA PRO A 38 -42.62 -14.09 26.08
C PRO A 38 -41.57 -15.14 25.69
N PHE A 39 -40.97 -15.01 24.50
CA PHE A 39 -40.00 -15.98 23.97
C PHE A 39 -38.56 -15.69 24.41
N ALA A 40 -38.27 -14.44 24.78
CA ALA A 40 -36.94 -13.99 25.19
C ALA A 40 -36.78 -13.80 26.71
N GLY A 41 -37.72 -14.33 27.51
CA GLY A 41 -37.64 -14.32 28.96
C GLY A 41 -38.04 -12.99 29.63
N GLY A 42 -38.75 -12.10 28.93
CA GLY A 42 -39.26 -10.85 29.49
C GLY A 42 -39.13 -9.65 28.54
N GLN A 43 -39.52 -8.47 29.03
CA GLN A 43 -39.32 -7.21 28.30
C GLN A 43 -37.87 -6.74 28.48
N TRP A 44 -37.16 -6.52 27.37
CA TRP A 44 -35.83 -5.93 27.36
C TRP A 44 -35.95 -4.46 27.03
N SER A 45 -36.20 -3.63 28.05
CA SER A 45 -36.30 -2.18 27.93
C SER A 45 -35.29 -1.50 28.86
N LEU A 46 -34.64 -0.46 28.34
CA LEU A 46 -33.67 0.35 29.09
C LEU A 46 -34.09 1.81 29.02
N THR A 47 -34.33 2.41 30.18
CA THR A 47 -34.64 3.83 30.30
C THR A 47 -33.36 4.60 30.60
N MET A 48 -33.00 5.53 29.72
CA MET A 48 -31.83 6.40 29.90
C MET A 48 -32.11 7.78 29.33
N PRO A 49 -31.37 8.82 29.74
CA PRO A 49 -31.49 10.13 29.13
C PRO A 49 -31.23 10.08 27.62
N ALA A 50 -32.02 10.80 26.82
CA ALA A 50 -31.94 10.78 25.36
C ALA A 50 -30.54 11.07 24.81
N PHE A 51 -29.80 11.96 25.46
CA PHE A 51 -28.44 12.27 25.07
C PHE A 51 -27.48 11.06 25.18
N VAL A 52 -27.66 10.21 26.20
CA VAL A 52 -26.83 9.00 26.37
C VAL A 52 -27.07 8.04 25.20
N ALA A 53 -28.34 7.88 24.80
CA ALA A 53 -28.71 7.08 23.64
C ALA A 53 -28.08 7.62 22.35
N LEU A 54 -28.13 8.93 22.12
CA LEU A 54 -27.52 9.58 20.94
C LEU A 54 -26.00 9.38 20.90
N PHE A 55 -25.33 9.55 22.03
CA PHE A 55 -23.88 9.30 22.12
C PHE A 55 -23.54 7.84 21.84
N LEU A 56 -24.27 6.88 22.42
CA LEU A 56 -24.07 5.47 22.13
C LEU A 56 -24.30 5.15 20.66
N ALA A 57 -25.37 5.66 20.06
CA ALA A 57 -25.67 5.48 18.64
C ALA A 57 -24.55 6.05 17.75
N MET A 58 -24.01 7.22 18.10
CA MET A 58 -22.90 7.83 17.36
C MET A 58 -21.62 7.00 17.48
N VAL A 59 -21.23 6.58 18.69
CA VAL A 59 -20.07 5.70 18.91
C VAL A 59 -20.25 4.39 18.15
N PHE A 60 -21.44 3.80 18.23
CA PHE A 60 -21.78 2.59 17.50
C PHE A 60 -21.67 2.79 15.98
N GLY A 61 -22.17 3.90 15.44
CA GLY A 61 -22.03 4.24 14.04
C GLY A 61 -20.57 4.38 13.59
N VAL A 62 -19.72 4.97 14.43
CA VAL A 62 -18.26 5.04 14.16
C VAL A 62 -17.63 3.65 14.20
N LEU A 63 -17.98 2.81 15.19
CA LEU A 63 -17.47 1.43 15.27
C LEU A 63 -17.89 0.61 14.05
N VAL A 64 -19.16 0.70 13.65
CA VAL A 64 -19.68 0.03 12.45
C VAL A 64 -18.98 0.56 11.19
N GLY A 65 -18.78 1.87 11.07
CA GLY A 65 -18.00 2.46 9.99
C GLY A 65 -16.55 1.97 9.95
N LEU A 66 -15.93 1.79 11.12
CA LEU A 66 -14.57 1.25 11.25
C LEU A 66 -14.51 -0.23 10.86
N VAL A 67 -15.51 -1.02 11.29
CA VAL A 67 -15.65 -2.43 10.92
C VAL A 67 -15.89 -2.53 9.41
N TRP A 68 -16.73 -1.68 8.83
CA TRP A 68 -16.98 -1.63 7.39
C TRP A 68 -15.73 -1.28 6.59
N GLU A 69 -14.99 -0.25 7.00
CA GLU A 69 -13.71 0.10 6.37
C GLU A 69 -12.69 -1.02 6.55
N TRP A 70 -12.70 -1.74 7.68
CA TRP A 70 -11.84 -2.90 7.89
C TRP A 70 -12.21 -4.09 7.00
N LEU A 71 -13.50 -4.40 6.83
CA LEU A 71 -13.95 -5.41 5.86
C LEU A 71 -13.61 -4.99 4.42
N ARG A 72 -13.70 -3.69 4.11
CA ARG A 72 -13.34 -3.14 2.81
C ARG A 72 -11.83 -3.19 2.54
N GLU A 73 -11.02 -2.86 3.53
CA GLU A 73 -9.55 -2.77 3.40
C GLU A 73 -8.85 -4.12 3.61
N SER A 74 -9.46 -5.06 4.35
CA SER A 74 -8.95 -6.43 4.48
C SER A 74 -8.91 -7.19 3.15
N GLY A 75 -9.71 -6.80 2.15
CA GLY A 75 -9.65 -7.34 0.80
C GLY A 75 -8.32 -7.05 0.06
N LEU A 76 -7.65 -5.91 0.34
CA LEU A 76 -6.42 -5.52 -0.35
C LEU A 76 -5.13 -5.95 0.36
N ARG A 77 -5.19 -6.38 1.63
CA ARG A 77 -4.00 -6.91 2.34
C ARG A 77 -3.58 -8.29 1.81
N ALA A 78 -4.49 -9.02 1.16
CA ALA A 78 -4.15 -10.25 0.44
C ALA A 78 -3.27 -9.99 -0.81
N GLU A 79 -3.37 -8.80 -1.42
CA GLU A 79 -2.55 -8.46 -2.59
C GLU A 79 -1.16 -7.92 -2.22
N SER A 80 -1.01 -7.22 -1.09
CA SER A 80 0.31 -6.75 -0.65
C SER A 80 1.26 -7.91 -0.31
N GLY A 81 0.73 -9.01 0.22
CA GLY A 81 1.52 -10.23 0.46
C GLY A 81 1.98 -10.90 -0.83
N ARG A 82 1.10 -10.99 -1.83
CA ARG A 82 1.44 -11.55 -3.15
C ARG A 82 2.46 -10.70 -3.91
N ARG A 83 2.30 -9.37 -3.91
CA ARG A 83 3.24 -8.45 -4.57
C ARG A 83 4.62 -8.47 -3.92
N ALA A 84 4.70 -8.61 -2.59
CA ALA A 84 5.99 -8.73 -1.89
C ALA A 84 6.74 -10.02 -2.25
N GLN A 85 6.02 -11.14 -2.44
CA GLN A 85 6.61 -12.41 -2.89
C GLN A 85 7.14 -12.31 -4.32
N HIS A 86 6.34 -11.75 -5.25
CA HIS A 86 6.77 -11.55 -6.64
C HIS A 86 7.98 -10.63 -6.77
N LEU A 87 8.09 -9.58 -5.93
CA LEU A 87 9.27 -8.71 -5.91
C LEU A 87 10.50 -9.43 -5.36
N ALA A 88 10.35 -10.24 -4.30
CA ALA A 88 11.45 -11.02 -3.74
C ALA A 88 11.97 -12.09 -4.71
N ASP A 89 11.09 -12.70 -5.50
CA ASP A 89 11.47 -13.69 -6.51
C ASP A 89 12.14 -13.03 -7.72
N LEU A 90 11.62 -11.88 -8.19
CA LEU A 90 12.29 -11.09 -9.24
C LEU A 90 13.70 -10.63 -8.82
N GLU A 91 13.87 -10.22 -7.57
CA GLU A 91 15.16 -9.72 -7.08
C GLU A 91 16.19 -10.85 -6.94
N ARG A 92 15.74 -12.07 -6.60
CA ARG A 92 16.57 -13.28 -6.63
C ARG A 92 16.95 -13.69 -8.05
N GLU A 93 16.02 -13.61 -9.00
CA GLU A 93 16.31 -13.89 -10.41
C GLU A 93 17.30 -12.87 -10.98
N VAL A 94 17.11 -11.56 -10.72
CA VAL A 94 18.05 -10.51 -11.13
C VAL A 94 19.42 -10.70 -10.45
N GLY A 95 19.45 -11.10 -9.18
CA GLY A 95 20.69 -11.42 -8.47
C GLY A 95 21.43 -12.62 -9.07
N HIS A 96 20.70 -13.67 -9.44
CA HIS A 96 21.25 -14.88 -10.06
C HIS A 96 21.74 -14.61 -11.50
N LEU A 97 21.00 -13.82 -12.29
CA LEU A 97 21.46 -13.39 -13.62
C LEU A 97 22.68 -12.48 -13.53
N ARG A 98 22.74 -11.57 -12.54
CA ARG A 98 23.92 -10.71 -12.32
C ARG A 98 25.16 -11.50 -11.92
N GLN A 99 25.02 -12.53 -11.07
CA GLN A 99 26.14 -13.41 -10.71
C GLN A 99 26.56 -14.31 -11.88
N THR A 100 25.61 -14.88 -12.62
CA THR A 100 25.89 -15.80 -13.74
C THR A 100 26.45 -15.07 -14.97
N HIS A 101 26.16 -13.78 -15.15
CA HIS A 101 26.71 -12.96 -16.24
C HIS A 101 27.83 -12.00 -15.83
N ALA A 102 28.39 -12.14 -14.62
CA ALA A 102 29.54 -11.33 -14.19
C ALA A 102 30.87 -11.69 -14.90
N ALA A 103 30.93 -12.81 -15.62
CA ALA A 103 32.18 -13.30 -16.22
C ALA A 103 32.52 -12.78 -17.65
N PRO A 104 31.59 -12.45 -18.57
CA PRO A 104 32.00 -12.10 -19.95
C PRO A 104 32.12 -10.60 -20.25
N ARG A 105 31.54 -9.71 -19.42
CA ARG A 105 31.50 -8.26 -19.72
C ARG A 105 32.84 -7.57 -19.48
N ASP A 106 33.56 -8.02 -18.45
CA ASP A 106 34.85 -7.43 -18.08
C ASP A 106 35.95 -7.77 -19.08
N GLU A 107 35.90 -8.94 -19.73
CA GLU A 107 36.84 -9.27 -20.81
C GLU A 107 36.61 -8.41 -22.06
N VAL A 108 35.36 -8.15 -22.46
CA VAL A 108 35.09 -7.28 -23.61
C VAL A 108 35.47 -5.83 -23.32
N LEU A 109 35.22 -5.33 -22.12
CA LEU A 109 35.63 -3.98 -21.69
C LEU A 109 37.16 -3.87 -21.59
N ALA A 110 37.84 -4.90 -21.10
CA ALA A 110 39.30 -4.96 -21.08
C ALA A 110 39.90 -4.98 -22.49
N ILE A 111 39.30 -5.73 -23.43
CA ILE A 111 39.74 -5.75 -24.84
C ILE A 111 39.51 -4.38 -25.51
N LEU A 112 38.41 -3.69 -25.20
CA LEU A 112 38.14 -2.36 -25.73
C LEU A 112 39.07 -1.29 -25.12
N ASP A 113 39.39 -1.40 -23.83
CA ASP A 113 40.35 -0.51 -23.16
C ASP A 113 41.79 -0.77 -23.66
N ASP A 114 42.18 -2.02 -23.88
CA ASP A 114 43.46 -2.40 -24.50
C ASP A 114 43.55 -1.95 -25.97
N ALA A 115 42.45 -2.05 -26.72
CA ALA A 115 42.36 -1.54 -28.09
C ALA A 115 42.43 0.00 -28.12
N ALA A 116 41.85 0.68 -27.13
CA ALA A 116 41.94 2.13 -26.97
C ALA A 116 43.33 2.57 -26.47
N ARG A 117 44.04 1.75 -25.68
CA ARG A 117 45.39 2.01 -25.18
C ARG A 117 46.50 1.77 -26.18
N LYS A 118 46.27 1.00 -27.24
CA LYS A 118 47.28 0.69 -28.26
C LYS A 118 47.20 1.68 -29.43
N PRO A 119 48.04 2.73 -29.48
CA PRO A 119 48.17 3.51 -30.70
C PRO A 119 48.69 2.61 -31.82
N ALA A 120 48.00 2.63 -32.97
CA ALA A 120 48.37 1.89 -34.16
C ALA A 120 49.81 2.23 -34.59
N ASN A 121 50.72 1.25 -34.47
CA ASN A 121 52.05 1.35 -35.08
C ASN A 121 51.92 1.00 -36.57
N PRO A 122 52.15 1.93 -37.53
CA PRO A 122 51.89 1.67 -38.95
C PRO A 122 52.97 0.82 -39.66
N ALA A 123 53.95 0.29 -38.94
CA ALA A 123 55.13 -0.33 -39.54
C ALA A 123 55.18 -1.85 -39.32
N ALA A 124 54.34 -2.62 -40.02
CA ALA A 124 54.59 -4.03 -40.33
C ALA A 124 53.53 -4.58 -41.32
N LEU A 125 53.60 -4.16 -42.59
CA LEU A 125 52.94 -4.86 -43.70
C LEU A 125 54.03 -5.35 -44.65
N PRO A 126 54.30 -6.66 -44.77
CA PRO A 126 55.18 -7.17 -45.81
C PRO A 126 54.43 -7.14 -47.15
N ALA A 127 54.83 -6.22 -48.03
CA ALA A 127 54.36 -6.15 -49.41
C ALA A 127 54.95 -7.33 -50.21
N GLN A 128 54.12 -8.34 -50.51
CA GLN A 128 54.46 -9.37 -51.48
C GLN A 128 54.09 -8.88 -52.88
N GLY A 129 55.09 -8.76 -53.75
CA GLY A 129 54.97 -8.25 -55.11
C GLY A 129 54.33 -9.26 -56.06
N THR A 130 53.24 -8.85 -56.69
CA THR A 130 52.65 -9.49 -57.88
C THR A 130 53.14 -8.78 -59.14
N THR A 131 54.16 -9.32 -59.80
CA THR A 131 54.56 -8.89 -61.16
C THR A 131 53.89 -9.79 -62.19
N LEU A 132 52.94 -9.24 -62.97
CA LEU A 132 52.45 -9.83 -64.21
C LEU A 132 53.25 -9.23 -65.40
N PRO A 133 53.74 -10.03 -66.37
CA PRO A 133 54.38 -9.49 -67.56
C PRO A 133 53.35 -9.14 -68.63
N ALA A 134 53.56 -8.03 -69.34
CA ALA A 134 52.80 -7.62 -70.52
C ALA A 134 53.72 -7.61 -71.76
N PRO A 135 53.18 -7.75 -72.99
CA PRO A 135 53.91 -8.25 -74.14
C PRO A 135 54.47 -7.16 -75.09
N ARG A 136 55.50 -7.59 -75.83
CA ARG A 136 56.19 -6.99 -77.00
C ARG A 136 57.31 -6.00 -76.72
#